data_AF-A0AAU0F277-F1
#
_entry.id   AF-A0AAU0F277-F1
#
_cell.length_a   1.000
_cell.length_b   1.000
_cell.length_c   1.000
_cell.angle_alpha   90.00
_cell.angle_beta   90.00
_cell.angle_gamma   90.00
#
_symmetry.space_group_name_H-M   'P 1'
#
loop_
_entity.id
_entity.type
_entity.pdbx_description
1 polymer ?
#
loop_
_entity_poly.entity_id
_entity_poly.type
_entity_poly.pdbx_seq_one_letter_code
_entity_poly.pdbx_strand_id
1 'polypeptide(L)'
;MNQFNNVNFAPFVGANYEKGINGKKILILGESHYWGEEIYENAYEDLKNGEYLDFTGDVINAYISYQKGEKEYSPWMNSFTKFAKEFYNWEEDKVDLVEFWQSVAFYNYVQFPITAVRTSPTQEEFEQSEQAFYEVIEKYQPDVIIAWSWRLWGNMPSTGRFGEPSSVNKGKGIYYYSVNGREVPIIAVAHPSAPTFCYSAYQDIQELLNSN
;
A
#
# COMPACT_ATOMS: atom_id res chain seq x y z
N MET A 1 14.39 6.15 20.01
CA MET A 1 15.19 5.73 18.84
C MET A 1 14.22 5.63 17.69
N ASN A 2 14.40 6.39 16.62
CA ASN A 2 13.58 6.23 15.41
C ASN A 2 13.74 4.78 14.93
N GLN A 3 12.62 4.10 14.73
CA GLN A 3 12.58 2.66 14.45
C GLN A 3 12.90 2.33 12.98
N PHE A 4 13.29 3.34 12.19
CA PHE A 4 13.59 3.31 10.76
C PHE A 4 14.72 4.29 10.47
N ASN A 5 15.54 4.00 9.46
CA ASN A 5 16.60 4.91 9.02
C ASN A 5 16.21 5.68 7.75
N ASN A 6 15.35 5.09 6.92
CA ASN A 6 15.00 5.64 5.60
C ASN A 6 13.51 5.98 5.44
N VAL A 7 12.68 5.61 6.42
CA VAL A 7 11.23 5.82 6.35
C VAL A 7 10.86 7.20 6.90
N ASN A 8 10.28 8.03 6.05
CA ASN A 8 9.72 9.34 6.42
C ASN A 8 8.22 9.26 6.70
N PHE A 9 7.52 8.27 6.11
CA PHE A 9 6.12 7.96 6.35
C PHE A 9 6.01 6.50 6.81
N ALA A 10 5.89 6.29 8.11
CA ALA A 10 5.71 4.95 8.66
C ALA A 10 4.39 4.36 8.17
N PRO A 11 4.35 3.06 7.85
CA PRO A 11 3.11 2.43 7.42
C PRO A 11 2.08 2.46 8.54
N PHE A 12 0.81 2.59 8.16
CA PHE A 12 -0.28 2.23 9.04
C PHE A 12 -0.27 0.71 9.25
N VAL A 13 -0.43 0.27 10.50
CA VAL A 13 -0.52 -1.14 10.87
C VAL A 13 -1.78 -1.34 11.71
N GLY A 14 -2.73 -2.10 11.16
CA GLY A 14 -3.96 -2.41 11.87
C GLY A 14 -3.74 -3.26 13.12
N ALA A 15 -4.63 -3.13 14.11
CA ALA A 15 -4.51 -3.83 15.40
C ALA A 15 -4.58 -5.37 15.28
N ASN A 16 -5.20 -5.88 14.22
CA ASN A 16 -5.31 -7.30 13.90
C ASN A 16 -4.31 -7.73 12.80
N TYR A 17 -3.35 -6.90 12.41
CA TYR A 17 -2.37 -7.21 11.36
C TYR A 17 -1.66 -8.55 11.57
N GLU A 18 -1.25 -8.86 12.80
CA GLU A 18 -0.59 -10.14 13.11
C GLU A 18 -1.48 -11.37 12.92
N LYS A 19 -2.81 -11.22 13.02
CA LYS A 19 -3.76 -12.29 12.65
C LYS A 19 -3.95 -12.34 11.14
N GLY A 20 -3.91 -11.18 10.49
CA GLY A 20 -4.07 -11.02 9.06
C GLY A 20 -5.46 -11.42 8.56
N ILE A 21 -5.60 -11.50 7.24
CA ILE A 21 -6.79 -12.02 6.59
C ILE A 21 -6.53 -13.48 6.25
N ASN A 22 -7.36 -14.41 6.75
CA ASN A 22 -7.16 -15.85 6.60
C ASN A 22 -5.78 -16.34 7.06
N GLY A 23 -5.20 -15.71 8.10
CA GLY A 23 -3.87 -16.05 8.61
C GLY A 23 -2.71 -15.50 7.78
N LYS A 24 -2.96 -14.60 6.82
CA LYS A 24 -1.93 -13.96 5.99
C LYS A 24 -1.80 -12.48 6.33
N LYS A 25 -0.59 -12.05 6.66
CA LYS A 25 -0.24 -10.64 6.84
C LYS A 25 -0.13 -9.95 5.47
N ILE A 26 -0.98 -8.97 5.21
CA ILE A 26 -1.05 -8.29 3.92
C ILE A 26 -0.50 -6.88 4.04
N LEU A 27 0.48 -6.54 3.21
CA LEU A 27 0.91 -5.16 3.01
C LEU A 27 0.32 -4.60 1.71
N ILE A 28 -0.38 -3.49 1.82
CA ILE A 28 -0.95 -2.74 0.70
C ILE A 28 -0.02 -1.56 0.40
N LEU A 29 0.38 -1.43 -0.86
CA LEU A 29 1.32 -0.43 -1.36
C LEU A 29 0.60 0.62 -2.20
N GLY A 30 0.40 1.81 -1.65
CA GLY A 30 0.08 3.01 -2.43
C GLY A 30 1.35 3.66 -3.01
N GLU A 31 1.18 4.66 -3.85
CA GLU A 31 2.32 5.30 -4.53
C GLU A 31 2.96 6.42 -3.69
N SER A 32 2.18 7.42 -3.27
CA SER A 32 2.71 8.65 -2.68
C SER A 32 1.68 9.40 -1.84
N HIS A 33 2.16 10.36 -1.02
CA HIS A 33 1.32 11.31 -0.30
C HIS A 33 1.26 12.65 -1.04
N TYR A 34 0.05 13.18 -1.22
CA TYR A 34 -0.16 14.50 -1.80
C TYR A 34 -0.18 15.57 -0.71
N TRP A 35 0.64 16.60 -0.89
CA TRP A 35 0.88 17.66 0.10
C TRP A 35 0.08 18.95 -0.14
N GLY A 36 -0.68 19.00 -1.23
CA GLY A 36 -1.29 20.26 -1.72
C GLY A 36 -0.29 21.10 -2.51
N GLU A 37 -0.78 22.19 -3.12
CA GLU A 37 -0.16 22.90 -4.25
C GLU A 37 1.29 23.40 -4.04
N GLU A 38 1.71 23.61 -2.79
CA GLU A 38 3.05 24.10 -2.45
C GLU A 38 3.70 23.26 -1.35
N ILE A 39 4.93 22.81 -1.60
CA ILE A 39 5.82 22.30 -0.56
C ILE A 39 6.49 23.52 0.08
N TYR A 40 6.33 23.70 1.38
CA TYR A 40 6.95 24.79 2.11
C TYR A 40 8.45 24.52 2.35
N GLU A 41 9.22 25.59 2.60
CA GLU A 41 10.70 25.61 2.57
C GLU A 41 11.38 24.50 3.37
N ASN A 42 10.81 24.08 4.51
CA ASN A 42 11.42 23.11 5.43
C ASN A 42 10.83 21.70 5.35
N ALA A 43 9.87 21.42 4.46
CA ALA A 43 9.14 20.15 4.48
C ALA A 43 10.06 18.91 4.36
N TYR A 44 11.14 19.00 3.58
CA TYR A 44 12.10 17.90 3.45
C TYR A 44 12.95 17.68 4.71
N GLU A 45 13.24 18.74 5.47
CA GLU A 45 13.95 18.63 6.75
C GLU A 45 13.03 18.06 7.82
N ASP A 46 11.79 18.55 7.90
CA ASP A 46 10.77 18.08 8.84
C ASP A 46 10.44 16.59 8.59
N LEU A 47 10.40 16.17 7.32
CA LEU A 47 10.30 14.75 6.94
C LEU A 47 11.44 13.91 7.49
N LYS A 48 12.69 14.34 7.29
CA LYS A 48 13.89 13.63 7.78
C LYS A 48 13.98 13.61 9.30
N ASN A 49 13.44 14.64 9.96
CA ASN A 49 13.35 14.72 11.41
C ASN A 49 12.22 13.84 11.98
N GLY A 50 11.40 13.24 11.11
CA GLY A 50 10.34 12.32 11.47
C GLY A 50 9.05 12.99 11.89
N GLU A 51 8.85 14.27 11.58
CA GLU A 51 7.63 15.02 11.94
C GLU A 51 6.37 14.47 11.26
N TYR A 52 6.53 13.73 10.17
CA TYR A 52 5.44 13.15 9.38
C TYR A 52 5.41 11.62 9.40
N LEU A 53 6.12 10.98 10.35
CA LEU A 53 6.15 9.52 10.47
C LEU A 53 4.74 8.92 10.54
N ASP A 54 3.83 9.56 11.28
CA ASP A 54 2.48 9.04 11.50
C ASP A 54 1.48 9.41 10.39
N PHE A 55 1.90 10.14 9.35
CA PHE A 55 0.99 10.72 8.37
C PHE A 55 0.16 9.67 7.60
N THR A 56 0.77 8.54 7.22
CA THR A 56 0.01 7.42 6.62
C THR A 56 -1.02 6.87 7.61
N GLY A 57 -0.65 6.75 8.88
CA GLY A 57 -1.54 6.34 9.96
C GLY A 57 -2.74 7.28 10.08
N ASP A 58 -2.50 8.59 10.08
CA ASP A 58 -3.55 9.61 10.16
C ASP A 58 -4.54 9.53 9.01
N VAL A 59 -4.08 9.28 7.77
CA VAL A 59 -4.94 9.10 6.61
C VAL A 59 -5.86 7.89 6.77
N ILE A 60 -5.32 6.74 7.16
CA ILE A 60 -6.12 5.52 7.35
C ILE A 60 -7.07 5.67 8.54
N ASN A 61 -6.61 6.27 9.65
CA ASN A 61 -7.45 6.53 10.82
C ASN A 61 -8.58 7.51 10.51
N ALA A 62 -8.35 8.51 9.67
CA ALA A 62 -9.40 9.40 9.17
C ALA A 62 -10.44 8.63 8.35
N TYR A 63 -10.02 7.68 7.51
CA TYR A 63 -10.95 6.80 6.78
C TYR A 63 -11.74 5.88 7.72
N ILE A 64 -11.08 5.27 8.72
CA ILE A 64 -11.75 4.43 9.72
C ILE A 64 -12.77 5.24 10.52
N SER A 65 -12.45 6.47 10.91
CA SER A 65 -13.36 7.38 11.60
C SER A 65 -14.59 7.70 10.73
N TYR A 66 -14.39 7.92 9.43
CA TYR A 66 -15.50 8.07 8.48
C TYR A 66 -16.40 6.83 8.44
N GLN A 67 -15.82 5.62 8.39
CA GLN A 67 -16.60 4.37 8.39
C GLN A 67 -17.39 4.17 9.70
N LYS A 68 -16.95 4.76 10.81
CA LYS A 68 -17.68 4.79 12.09
C LYS A 68 -18.74 5.90 12.20
N GLY A 69 -18.84 6.78 11.19
CA GLY A 69 -19.72 7.95 11.22
C GLY A 69 -19.18 9.12 12.05
N GLU A 70 -17.89 9.11 12.39
CA GLU A 70 -17.23 10.10 13.25
C GLU A 70 -16.52 11.21 12.45
N LYS A 71 -16.46 11.08 11.11
CA LYS A 71 -15.83 12.04 10.20
C LYS A 71 -16.64 12.18 8.92
N GLU A 72 -16.61 13.37 8.32
CA GLU A 72 -17.23 13.62 7.02
C GLU A 72 -16.51 12.90 5.87
N TYR A 73 -17.28 12.59 4.83
CA TYR A 73 -16.77 11.99 3.60
C TYR A 73 -15.77 12.90 2.88
N SER A 74 -14.75 12.30 2.28
CA SER A 74 -13.87 12.94 1.31
C SER A 74 -13.65 12.03 0.09
N PRO A 75 -13.54 12.56 -1.14
CA PRO A 75 -13.47 11.74 -2.36
C PRO A 75 -12.39 10.65 -2.38
N TRP A 76 -11.24 10.90 -1.75
CA TRP A 76 -10.13 9.95 -1.67
C TRP A 76 -10.51 8.66 -0.91
N MET A 77 -11.48 8.74 0.02
CA MET A 77 -11.95 7.61 0.83
C MET A 77 -12.56 6.50 -0.03
N ASN A 78 -13.09 6.85 -1.22
CA ASN A 78 -13.65 5.87 -2.14
C ASN A 78 -12.63 4.82 -2.59
N SER A 79 -11.35 5.21 -2.75
CA SER A 79 -10.28 4.27 -3.12
C SER A 79 -10.13 3.16 -2.06
N PHE A 80 -10.15 3.54 -0.78
CA PHE A 80 -10.02 2.63 0.35
C PHE A 80 -11.24 1.70 0.47
N THR A 81 -12.46 2.25 0.27
CA THR A 81 -13.69 1.44 0.22
C THR A 81 -13.66 0.42 -0.91
N LYS A 82 -13.36 0.87 -2.13
CA LYS A 82 -13.32 0.00 -3.33
C LYS A 82 -12.33 -1.13 -3.17
N PHE A 83 -11.13 -0.82 -2.69
CA PHE A 83 -10.09 -1.83 -2.51
C PHE A 83 -10.48 -2.89 -1.50
N ALA A 84 -11.01 -2.49 -0.34
CA ALA A 84 -11.49 -3.43 0.67
C ALA A 84 -12.63 -4.32 0.13
N LYS A 85 -13.60 -3.76 -0.60
CA LYS A 85 -14.69 -4.53 -1.23
C LYS A 85 -14.18 -5.57 -2.25
N GLU A 86 -13.06 -5.31 -2.90
CA GLU A 86 -12.47 -6.23 -3.88
C GLU A 86 -12.05 -7.56 -3.25
N PHE A 87 -11.63 -7.59 -1.98
CA PHE A 87 -11.30 -8.83 -1.26
C PHE A 87 -12.50 -9.78 -1.09
N TYR A 88 -13.70 -9.23 -1.14
CA TYR A 88 -14.95 -9.96 -0.89
C TYR A 88 -15.81 -10.06 -2.15
N ASN A 89 -15.21 -9.84 -3.33
CA ASN A 89 -15.93 -9.83 -4.60
C ASN A 89 -17.18 -8.92 -4.59
N TRP A 90 -17.11 -7.82 -3.83
CA TRP A 90 -18.20 -6.87 -3.64
C TRP A 90 -19.49 -7.43 -3.04
N GLU A 91 -19.43 -8.57 -2.36
CA GLU A 91 -20.56 -9.11 -1.62
C GLU A 91 -20.78 -8.30 -0.34
N GLU A 92 -21.63 -7.27 -0.41
CA GLU A 92 -21.75 -6.21 0.61
C GLU A 92 -22.01 -6.73 2.03
N ASP A 93 -22.79 -7.80 2.18
CA ASP A 93 -23.12 -8.42 3.47
C ASP A 93 -21.89 -9.00 4.20
N LYS A 94 -20.76 -9.14 3.52
CA LYS A 94 -19.53 -9.73 4.06
C LYS A 94 -18.46 -8.70 4.44
N VAL A 95 -18.66 -7.42 4.11
CA VAL A 95 -17.58 -6.42 4.19
C VAL A 95 -17.71 -5.57 5.45
N ASP A 96 -16.96 -5.93 6.48
CA ASP A 96 -16.64 -5.01 7.56
C ASP A 96 -15.39 -4.20 7.16
N LEU A 97 -15.61 -2.96 6.71
CA LEU A 97 -14.53 -2.08 6.25
C LEU A 97 -13.58 -1.70 7.39
N VAL A 98 -14.07 -1.56 8.63
CA VAL A 98 -13.21 -1.22 9.76
C VAL A 98 -12.32 -2.42 10.09
N GLU A 99 -12.89 -3.61 10.20
CA GLU A 99 -12.13 -4.83 10.49
C GLU A 99 -11.12 -5.16 9.39
N PHE A 100 -11.48 -4.96 8.12
CA PHE A 100 -10.55 -5.12 7.00
C PHE A 100 -9.30 -4.26 7.18
N TRP A 101 -9.47 -2.95 7.39
CA TRP A 101 -8.32 -2.06 7.56
C TRP A 101 -7.57 -2.34 8.87
N GLN A 102 -8.25 -2.81 9.93
CA GLN A 102 -7.57 -3.28 11.13
C GLN A 102 -6.77 -4.58 10.93
N SER A 103 -6.99 -5.33 9.85
CA SER A 103 -6.33 -6.63 9.59
C SER A 103 -5.14 -6.55 8.62
N VAL A 104 -4.82 -5.37 8.12
CA VAL A 104 -3.79 -5.16 7.08
C VAL A 104 -2.83 -4.03 7.47
N ALA A 105 -1.71 -3.94 6.76
CA ALA A 105 -0.84 -2.78 6.79
C ALA A 105 -0.96 -1.98 5.47
N PHE A 106 -0.82 -0.66 5.54
CA PHE A 106 -0.83 0.22 4.37
C PHE A 106 0.39 1.15 4.39
N TYR A 107 1.05 1.26 3.24
CA TYR A 107 2.26 2.03 3.05
C TYR A 107 2.22 2.72 1.70
N ASN A 108 2.61 4.00 1.61
CA ASN A 108 2.94 4.60 0.33
C ASN A 108 4.43 4.43 0.05
N TYR A 109 4.77 3.96 -1.15
CA TYR A 109 6.16 3.66 -1.52
C TYR A 109 7.06 4.90 -1.45
N VAL A 110 6.64 6.00 -2.07
CA VAL A 110 7.44 7.22 -2.19
C VAL A 110 7.51 7.96 -0.86
N GLN A 111 8.74 8.21 -0.38
CA GLN A 111 9.05 8.84 0.90
C GLN A 111 9.29 10.36 0.80
N PHE A 112 8.75 10.97 -0.27
CA PHE A 112 8.86 12.39 -0.58
C PHE A 112 7.48 13.04 -0.66
N PRO A 113 7.36 14.34 -0.36
CA PRO A 113 6.11 15.06 -0.46
C PRO A 113 5.83 15.40 -1.94
N ILE A 114 4.60 15.16 -2.42
CA ILE A 114 4.21 15.46 -3.81
C ILE A 114 3.28 16.68 -3.86
N THR A 115 3.70 17.73 -4.57
CA THR A 115 3.08 19.07 -4.66
C THR A 115 1.66 19.12 -5.23
N ALA A 116 1.16 18.11 -5.94
CA ALA A 116 -0.21 18.20 -6.44
C ALA A 116 -0.80 16.85 -6.80
N VAL A 117 -2.13 16.78 -6.68
CA VAL A 117 -2.93 15.72 -7.30
C VAL A 117 -2.66 15.76 -8.80
N ARG A 118 -2.17 14.64 -9.37
CA ARG A 118 -1.71 14.45 -10.77
C ARG A 118 -0.23 14.78 -11.06
N THR A 119 0.53 15.28 -10.10
CA THR A 119 2.00 15.24 -10.20
C THR A 119 2.44 13.82 -9.89
N SER A 120 3.25 13.24 -10.77
CA SER A 120 3.85 11.92 -10.51
C SER A 120 5.19 12.14 -9.81
N PRO A 121 5.57 11.26 -8.87
CA PRO A 121 6.94 11.24 -8.36
C PRO A 121 7.93 11.10 -9.51
N THR A 122 9.11 11.70 -9.34
CA THR A 122 10.24 11.55 -10.24
C THR A 122 10.86 10.15 -10.12
N GLN A 123 11.59 9.72 -11.15
CA GLN A 123 12.34 8.47 -11.11
C GLN A 123 13.32 8.42 -9.93
N GLU A 124 13.99 9.55 -9.65
CA GLU A 124 14.92 9.68 -8.53
C GLU A 124 14.22 9.50 -7.17
N GLU A 125 13.02 10.06 -6.99
CA GLU A 125 12.24 9.88 -5.76
C GLU A 125 11.78 8.42 -5.57
N PHE A 126 11.46 7.70 -6.64
CA PHE A 126 11.20 6.27 -6.57
C PHE A 126 12.45 5.48 -6.15
N GLU A 127 13.59 5.75 -6.79
CA GLU A 127 14.86 5.07 -6.50
C GLU A 127 15.32 5.34 -5.06
N GLN A 128 15.24 6.59 -4.60
CA GLN A 128 15.62 6.95 -3.22
C GLN A 128 14.67 6.37 -2.17
N SER A 129 13.46 5.96 -2.55
CA SER A 129 12.49 5.33 -1.64
C SER A 129 12.65 3.80 -1.52
N GLU A 130 13.54 3.19 -2.31
CA GLU A 130 13.74 1.74 -2.32
C GLU A 130 14.18 1.19 -0.96
N GLN A 131 15.14 1.84 -0.29
CA GLN A 131 15.65 1.36 1.00
C GLN A 131 14.55 1.37 2.08
N ALA A 132 13.69 2.39 2.08
CA ALA A 132 12.56 2.49 2.99
C ALA A 132 11.56 1.33 2.78
N PHE A 133 11.30 0.96 1.53
CA PHE A 133 10.46 -0.20 1.22
C PHE A 133 11.03 -1.50 1.80
N TYR A 134 12.33 -1.75 1.66
CA TYR A 134 12.95 -2.93 2.27
C TYR A 134 12.89 -2.90 3.81
N GLU A 135 13.15 -1.75 4.44
CA GLU A 135 13.00 -1.62 5.91
C GLU A 135 11.59 -1.98 6.38
N VAL A 136 10.56 -1.55 5.64
CA VAL A 136 9.15 -1.85 5.94
C VAL A 136 8.86 -3.35 5.84
N ILE A 137 9.23 -4.00 4.72
CA ILE A 137 8.92 -5.44 4.53
C ILE A 137 9.77 -6.34 5.42
N GLU A 138 11.01 -5.95 5.76
CA GLU A 138 11.85 -6.66 6.72
C GLU A 138 11.25 -6.63 8.13
N LYS A 139 10.74 -5.46 8.53
CA LYS A 139 10.19 -5.25 9.87
C LYS A 139 8.84 -5.90 10.08
N TYR A 140 7.90 -5.68 9.16
CA TYR A 140 6.52 -6.17 9.33
C TYR A 140 6.31 -7.58 8.80
N GLN A 141 7.24 -8.07 7.97
CA GLN A 141 7.24 -9.43 7.43
C GLN A 141 5.90 -9.80 6.78
N PRO A 142 5.36 -9.00 5.82
CA PRO A 142 4.07 -9.27 5.20
C PRO A 142 4.12 -10.53 4.34
N ASP A 143 3.24 -11.49 4.57
CA ASP A 143 3.20 -12.73 3.79
C ASP A 143 2.89 -12.51 2.33
N VAL A 144 2.15 -11.44 2.01
CA VAL A 144 1.88 -11.02 0.63
C VAL A 144 1.83 -9.50 0.52
N ILE A 145 2.10 -8.99 -0.68
CA ILE A 145 2.05 -7.56 -0.99
C ILE A 145 1.12 -7.30 -2.18
N ILE A 146 0.36 -6.21 -2.13
CA ILE A 146 -0.47 -5.76 -3.26
C ILE A 146 -0.16 -4.29 -3.58
N ALA A 147 0.41 -4.05 -4.76
CA ALA A 147 0.72 -2.70 -5.24
C ALA A 147 -0.47 -2.07 -5.99
N TRP A 148 -0.83 -0.85 -5.60
CA TRP A 148 -1.83 -0.03 -6.28
C TRP A 148 -1.18 0.68 -7.47
N SER A 149 -1.63 0.31 -8.66
CA SER A 149 -1.22 0.84 -9.97
C SER A 149 -0.02 0.17 -10.63
N TRP A 150 -0.12 0.11 -11.97
CA TRP A 150 0.96 -0.35 -12.84
C TRP A 150 2.11 0.65 -12.97
N ARG A 151 1.89 1.93 -12.62
CA ARG A 151 2.95 2.94 -12.62
C ARG A 151 3.88 2.70 -11.45
N LEU A 152 3.33 2.56 -10.24
CA LEU A 152 4.11 2.15 -9.07
C LEU A 152 4.88 0.86 -9.37
N TRP A 153 4.18 -0.17 -9.87
CA TRP A 153 4.80 -1.44 -10.26
C TRP A 153 6.01 -1.29 -11.18
N GLY A 154 5.92 -0.42 -12.20
CA GLY A 154 7.01 -0.17 -13.14
C GLY A 154 8.21 0.57 -12.56
N ASN A 155 8.05 1.22 -11.40
CA ASN A 155 9.09 1.95 -10.69
C ASN A 155 9.59 1.23 -9.44
N MET A 156 8.98 0.10 -9.06
CA MET A 156 9.46 -0.72 -7.96
C MET A 156 10.74 -1.47 -8.34
N PRO A 157 11.56 -1.87 -7.35
CA PRO A 157 12.81 -2.57 -7.60
C PRO A 157 12.58 -3.88 -8.34
N SER A 158 13.43 -4.19 -9.32
CA SER A 158 13.34 -5.43 -10.13
C SER A 158 14.39 -6.47 -9.72
N THR A 159 14.61 -6.61 -8.41
CA THR A 159 15.63 -7.47 -7.78
C THR A 159 15.18 -8.91 -7.52
N GLY A 160 13.88 -9.16 -7.58
CA GLY A 160 13.24 -10.45 -7.40
C GLY A 160 13.04 -11.24 -8.70
N ARG A 161 12.11 -12.21 -8.65
CA ARG A 161 11.80 -13.11 -9.79
C ARG A 161 10.31 -13.31 -9.96
N PHE A 162 9.88 -13.59 -11.19
CA PHE A 162 8.55 -14.13 -11.43
C PHE A 162 8.51 -15.63 -11.08
N GLY A 163 7.36 -16.09 -10.59
CA GLY A 163 7.01 -17.50 -10.51
C GLY A 163 6.48 -18.01 -11.85
N GLU A 164 5.65 -19.06 -11.79
CA GLU A 164 4.98 -19.59 -12.98
C GLU A 164 4.01 -18.55 -13.57
N PRO A 165 3.93 -18.44 -14.91
CA PRO A 165 2.97 -17.56 -15.56
C PRO A 165 1.52 -17.85 -15.16
N SER A 166 0.75 -16.79 -14.91
CA SER A 166 -0.69 -16.85 -14.61
C SER A 166 -1.37 -15.57 -15.10
N SER A 167 -2.69 -15.42 -14.91
CA SER A 167 -3.42 -14.20 -15.29
C SER A 167 -2.92 -12.94 -14.58
N VAL A 168 -2.33 -13.11 -13.40
CA VAL A 168 -1.80 -12.04 -12.55
C VAL A 168 -0.63 -11.32 -13.24
N ASN A 169 -0.44 -10.04 -12.90
CA ASN A 169 0.66 -9.21 -13.41
C ASN A 169 0.71 -9.17 -14.95
N LYS A 170 -0.48 -9.13 -15.59
CA LYS A 170 -0.66 -9.14 -17.05
C LYS A 170 -0.05 -10.38 -17.72
N GLY A 171 -0.28 -11.56 -17.17
CA GLY A 171 0.18 -12.81 -17.79
C GLY A 171 1.55 -13.28 -17.29
N LYS A 172 2.22 -12.52 -16.42
CA LYS A 172 3.60 -12.82 -15.98
C LYS A 172 3.66 -13.69 -14.72
N GLY A 173 2.55 -13.85 -14.02
CA GLY A 173 2.53 -14.55 -12.74
C GLY A 173 2.94 -13.69 -11.56
N ILE A 174 2.92 -14.28 -10.36
CA ILE A 174 3.30 -13.62 -9.11
C ILE A 174 4.80 -13.31 -9.12
N TYR A 175 5.20 -12.13 -8.65
CA TYR A 175 6.60 -11.76 -8.47
C TYR A 175 7.00 -11.94 -7.01
N TYR A 176 8.26 -12.28 -6.75
CA TYR A 176 8.74 -12.61 -5.42
C TYR A 176 9.99 -11.78 -5.12
N TYR A 177 9.93 -10.97 -4.07
CA TYR A 177 11.11 -10.35 -3.48
C TYR A 177 11.80 -11.33 -2.54
N SER A 178 13.13 -11.40 -2.56
CA SER A 178 13.91 -12.15 -1.57
C SER A 178 14.36 -11.20 -0.47
N VAL A 179 13.87 -11.41 0.75
CA VAL A 179 14.12 -10.54 1.91
C VAL A 179 14.52 -11.44 3.08
N ASN A 180 15.76 -11.31 3.57
CA ASN A 180 16.28 -12.11 4.67
C ASN A 180 16.06 -13.63 4.50
N GLY A 181 16.20 -14.13 3.27
CA GLY A 181 16.02 -15.54 2.93
C GLY A 181 14.56 -16.01 2.84
N ARG A 182 13.58 -15.09 2.95
CA ARG A 182 12.16 -15.35 2.70
C ARG A 182 11.76 -14.77 1.35
N GLU A 183 10.93 -15.52 0.61
CA GLU A 183 10.25 -14.98 -0.56
C GLU A 183 8.96 -14.26 -0.14
N VAL A 184 8.78 -13.03 -0.63
CA VAL A 184 7.61 -12.21 -0.38
C VAL A 184 6.88 -11.99 -1.70
N PRO A 185 5.76 -12.69 -1.95
CA PRO A 185 4.99 -12.56 -3.17
C PRO A 185 4.31 -11.19 -3.26
N ILE A 186 4.27 -10.64 -4.47
CA ILE A 186 3.64 -9.38 -4.79
C ILE A 186 2.91 -9.45 -6.14
N ILE A 187 1.77 -8.78 -6.17
CA ILE A 187 1.01 -8.50 -7.40
C ILE A 187 0.79 -6.99 -7.53
N ALA A 188 0.55 -6.54 -8.75
CA ALA A 188 0.02 -5.21 -9.03
C ALA A 188 -1.41 -5.30 -9.54
N VAL A 189 -2.24 -4.36 -9.09
CA VAL A 189 -3.63 -4.19 -9.53
C VAL A 189 -3.82 -2.80 -10.12
N ALA A 190 -4.92 -2.58 -10.84
CA ALA A 190 -5.30 -1.21 -11.22
C ALA A 190 -5.45 -0.33 -9.96
N HIS A 191 -5.17 0.97 -10.06
CA HIS A 191 -5.35 1.85 -8.91
C HIS A 191 -6.84 1.91 -8.50
N PRO A 192 -7.21 1.85 -7.20
CA PRO A 192 -8.62 1.84 -6.80
C PRO A 192 -9.45 3.07 -7.18
N SER A 193 -8.79 4.20 -7.45
CA SER A 193 -9.46 5.38 -8.00
C SER A 193 -9.84 5.26 -9.49
N ALA A 194 -9.27 4.28 -10.21
CA ALA A 194 -9.55 4.09 -11.62
C ALA A 194 -11.03 3.73 -11.85
N PRO A 195 -11.66 4.21 -12.94
CA PRO A 195 -13.03 3.86 -13.28
C PRO A 195 -13.25 2.35 -13.48
N THR A 196 -12.20 1.64 -13.89
CA THR A 196 -12.25 0.20 -14.23
C THR A 196 -11.87 -0.70 -13.06
N PHE A 197 -11.67 -0.18 -11.84
CA PHE A 197 -11.14 -0.98 -10.75
C PHE A 197 -12.13 -1.99 -10.15
N CYS A 198 -13.42 -1.65 -10.08
CA CYS A 198 -14.40 -2.52 -9.43
C CYS A 198 -14.51 -3.87 -10.16
N TYR A 199 -14.47 -4.98 -9.41
CA TYR A 199 -14.54 -6.36 -9.93
C TYR A 199 -13.37 -6.74 -10.84
N SER A 200 -12.23 -6.07 -10.72
CA SER A 200 -11.09 -6.28 -11.63
C SER A 200 -9.93 -7.07 -11.03
N ALA A 201 -9.89 -7.24 -9.71
CA ALA A 201 -8.72 -7.72 -8.99
C ALA A 201 -9.02 -8.85 -7.99
N TYR A 202 -10.30 -9.20 -7.74
CA TYR A 202 -10.66 -10.26 -6.80
C TYR A 202 -9.95 -11.58 -7.12
N GLN A 203 -9.96 -12.01 -8.39
CA GLN A 203 -9.30 -13.26 -8.81
C GLN A 203 -7.79 -13.22 -8.57
N ASP A 204 -7.13 -12.12 -8.93
CA ASP A 204 -5.70 -11.95 -8.72
C ASP A 204 -5.33 -11.95 -7.23
N ILE A 205 -6.17 -11.32 -6.38
CA ILE A 205 -6.02 -11.33 -4.92
C ILE A 205 -6.17 -12.75 -4.38
N GLN A 206 -7.18 -13.51 -4.84
CA GLN A 206 -7.35 -14.89 -4.39
C GLN A 206 -6.18 -15.78 -4.84
N GLU A 207 -5.65 -15.60 -6.05
CA GLU A 207 -4.48 -16.34 -6.50
C GLU A 207 -3.26 -16.04 -5.61
N LEU A 208 -3.01 -14.76 -5.31
CA LEU A 208 -1.94 -14.35 -4.41
C LEU A 208 -2.09 -14.94 -3.00
N LEU A 209 -3.28 -14.87 -2.40
CA LEU A 209 -3.52 -15.37 -1.04
C LEU A 209 -3.37 -16.90 -0.93
N ASN A 210 -3.59 -17.62 -2.03
CA ASN A 210 -3.41 -19.07 -2.13
C ASN A 210 -2.00 -19.48 -2.58
N SER A 211 -1.11 -18.52 -2.85
CA SER A 211 0.31 -18.83 -3.11
C SER A 211 1.00 -19.32 -1.83
N ASN A 212 1.87 -20.32 -2.01
CA ASN A 212 2.62 -20.96 -0.92
C ASN A 212 3.79 -20.10 -0.49
#